data_AF-A0A5C8ABY5-F1
#
_entry.id   AF-A0A5C8ABY5-F1
#
_cell.length_a   1.000
_cell.length_b   1.000
_cell.length_c   1.000
_cell.angle_alpha   90.00
_cell.angle_beta   90.00
_cell.angle_gamma   90.00
#
_symmetry.space_group_name_H-M   'P 1'
#
loop_
_entity.id
_entity.type
_entity.pdbx_description
1 polymer ?
#
loop_
_entity_poly.entity_id
_entity_poly.type
_entity_poly.pdbx_seq_one_letter_code
_entity_poly.pdbx_strand_id
1 'polypeptide(L)'
;MKALFSIILFTAFLIQLGLRPIVVLNWKINQDRITEKYCENKNRPEMECDGKCYLAKQLRQLDVEEQNERSKHPLPEQQLKSVEIPFLAPKFPIESIVIIAFTSPHIIRFMDPNLLYGFQYFKKKFHPPTY
;
A
#
# COMPACT_ATOMS: atom_id res chain seq x y z
N MET A 1 -21.82 16.15 -17.97
CA MET A 1 -22.16 15.78 -16.58
C MET A 1 -21.41 14.55 -16.07
N LYS A 2 -21.33 13.44 -16.83
CA LYS A 2 -20.62 12.21 -16.40
C LYS A 2 -19.12 12.44 -16.06
N ALA A 3 -18.43 13.27 -16.85
CA ALA A 3 -17.02 13.61 -16.60
C ALA A 3 -16.82 14.43 -15.31
N LEU A 4 -17.69 15.41 -15.04
CA LEU A 4 -17.65 16.17 -13.79
C LEU A 4 -17.88 15.27 -12.57
N PHE A 5 -18.87 14.38 -12.65
CA PHE A 5 -19.13 13.40 -11.59
C PHE A 5 -17.94 12.46 -11.36
N SER A 6 -17.31 12.00 -12.43
CA SER A 6 -16.09 11.18 -12.36
C SER A 6 -14.91 11.92 -11.72
N ILE A 7 -14.71 13.20 -12.04
CA ILE A 7 -13.64 14.03 -11.45
C ILE A 7 -13.88 14.20 -9.95
N ILE A 8 -15.11 14.49 -9.55
CA ILE A 8 -15.48 14.66 -8.13
C ILE A 8 -15.28 13.37 -7.34
N LEU A 9 -15.65 12.22 -7.90
CA LEU A 9 -15.42 10.93 -7.24
C LEU A 9 -13.93 10.61 -7.11
N PHE A 10 -13.14 10.91 -8.14
CA PHE A 10 -11.70 10.67 -8.10
C PHE A 10 -11.01 11.56 -7.07
N THR A 11 -11.36 12.84 -7.00
CA THR A 11 -10.82 13.74 -5.98
C THR A 11 -11.24 13.34 -4.56
N ALA A 12 -12.49 12.92 -4.35
CA ALA A 12 -12.95 12.40 -3.07
C ALA A 12 -12.18 11.13 -2.65
N PHE A 13 -11.92 10.22 -3.59
CA PHE A 13 -11.12 9.03 -3.34
C PHE A 13 -9.68 9.37 -2.96
N LEU A 14 -9.06 10.36 -3.63
CA LEU A 14 -7.72 10.82 -3.28
C LEU A 14 -7.67 11.46 -1.88
N ILE A 15 -8.71 12.19 -1.47
CA ILE A 15 -8.83 12.75 -0.12
C ILE A 15 -8.88 11.64 0.95
N GLN A 16 -9.52 10.51 0.66
CA GLN A 16 -9.57 9.36 1.57
C GLN A 16 -8.22 8.67 1.80
N LEU A 17 -7.23 8.87 0.93
CA LEU A 17 -5.88 8.32 1.12
C LEU A 17 -5.09 9.02 2.25
N GLY A 18 -5.63 10.11 2.81
CA GLY A 18 -5.08 10.82 3.96
C GLY A 18 -3.88 11.72 3.60
N LEU A 19 -3.16 12.18 4.63
CA LEU A 19 -2.09 13.17 4.48
C LEU A 19 -0.75 12.57 4.04
N ARG A 20 -0.52 11.27 4.27
CA ARG A 20 0.72 10.56 3.91
C ARG A 20 1.12 10.73 2.42
N PRO A 21 0.25 10.46 1.43
CA PRO A 21 0.61 10.63 0.02
C PRO A 21 0.91 12.09 -0.34
N ILE A 22 0.25 13.05 0.29
CA ILE A 22 0.49 14.48 0.09
C ILE A 22 1.89 14.87 0.56
N VAL A 23 2.31 14.39 1.73
CA VAL A 23 3.67 14.61 2.26
C VAL A 23 4.74 14.02 1.34
N VAL A 24 4.54 12.79 0.86
CA VAL A 24 5.46 12.13 -0.07
C VAL A 24 5.54 12.88 -1.41
N LEU A 25 4.40 13.31 -1.96
CA LEU A 25 4.34 14.07 -3.20
C LEU A 25 5.04 15.42 -3.07
N ASN A 26 4.79 16.14 -1.98
CA ASN A 26 5.44 17.42 -1.70
C ASN A 26 6.95 17.28 -1.55
N TRP A 27 7.41 16.21 -0.90
CA TRP A 27 8.84 15.88 -0.83
C TRP A 27 9.42 15.62 -2.22
N LYS A 28 8.72 14.84 -3.06
CA LYS A 28 9.21 14.48 -4.39
C LYS A 28 9.29 15.67 -5.34
N ILE A 29 8.30 16.56 -5.32
CA ILE A 29 8.27 17.77 -6.14
C ILE A 29 9.35 18.78 -5.70
N ASN A 30 9.61 18.88 -4.39
CA ASN A 30 10.57 19.83 -3.83
C ASN A 30 11.90 19.19 -3.40
N GLN A 31 12.24 18.03 -3.95
CA GLN A 31 13.31 17.18 -3.44
C GLN A 31 14.66 17.92 -3.40
N ASP A 32 14.98 18.70 -4.42
CA ASP A 32 16.23 19.47 -4.50
C ASP A 32 16.33 20.53 -3.41
N ARG A 33 15.28 21.36 -3.28
CA ARG A 33 15.19 22.39 -2.23
C ARG A 33 15.23 21.79 -0.83
N ILE A 34 14.60 20.63 -0.65
CA ILE A 34 14.59 19.94 0.64
C ILE A 34 15.96 19.39 0.97
N THR A 35 16.64 18.81 0.00
CA THR A 35 18.00 18.28 0.17
C THR A 35 18.98 19.39 0.52
N GLU A 36 18.88 20.53 -0.18
CA GLU A 36 19.72 21.70 0.08
C GLU A 36 19.48 22.32 1.46
N LYS A 37 18.23 22.40 1.93
CA LYS A 37 17.91 23.14 3.18
C LYS A 37 17.80 22.26 4.42
N TYR A 38 17.28 21.04 4.29
CA TYR A 38 16.88 20.20 5.42
C TYR A 38 17.61 18.86 5.51
N CYS A 39 18.48 18.51 4.56
CA CYS A 39 19.28 17.29 4.68
C CYS A 39 20.32 17.44 5.80
N GLU A 40 20.33 16.49 6.74
CA GLU A 40 21.29 16.43 7.84
C GLU A 40 22.59 15.72 7.40
N ASN A 41 22.48 14.76 6.49
CA ASN A 41 23.58 13.91 6.01
C ASN A 41 24.27 14.45 4.74
N LYS A 42 24.43 15.78 4.61
CA LYS A 42 25.08 16.39 3.43
C LYS A 42 26.54 15.97 3.26
N ASN A 43 27.22 15.69 4.37
CA ASN A 43 28.63 15.34 4.40
C ASN A 43 28.89 13.83 4.19
N ARG A 44 27.84 13.04 3.94
CA ARG A 44 27.89 11.58 3.76
C ARG A 44 27.15 11.16 2.48
N PRO A 45 27.72 11.45 1.30
CA PRO A 45 27.09 11.17 0.02
C PRO A 45 26.82 9.66 -0.20
N GLU A 46 27.59 8.78 0.44
CA GLU A 46 27.41 7.33 0.41
C GLU A 46 26.06 6.84 0.96
N MET A 47 25.35 7.69 1.72
CA MET A 47 24.07 7.35 2.34
C MET A 47 22.86 7.62 1.42
N GLU A 48 23.07 8.21 0.25
CA GLU A 48 22.01 8.55 -0.74
C GLU A 48 20.76 9.14 -0.07
N CYS A 49 20.96 10.13 0.81
CA CYS A 49 19.88 10.63 1.66
C CYS A 49 18.81 11.35 0.84
N ASP A 50 19.17 12.25 -0.07
CA ASP A 50 18.25 12.98 -0.96
C ASP A 50 17.03 13.59 -0.24
N GLY A 51 17.21 14.07 1.00
CA GLY A 51 16.13 14.61 1.82
C GLY A 51 15.19 13.58 2.46
N LYS A 52 15.50 12.27 2.37
CA LYS A 52 14.74 11.18 3.02
C LYS A 52 14.71 11.32 4.55
N CYS A 53 15.73 11.92 5.17
CA CYS A 53 15.72 12.21 6.61
C CYS A 53 14.58 13.17 7.01
N TYR A 54 14.35 14.21 6.20
CA TYR A 54 13.24 15.14 6.38
C TYR A 54 11.90 14.46 6.17
N LEU A 55 11.77 13.66 5.09
CA LEU A 55 10.56 12.89 4.82
C LEU A 55 10.21 11.95 5.99
N ALA A 56 11.19 11.22 6.50
CA ALA A 56 11.00 10.31 7.64
C ALA A 56 10.52 11.06 8.90
N LYS A 57 11.03 12.28 9.14
CA LYS A 57 10.60 13.12 10.25
C LYS A 57 9.14 13.58 10.09
N GLN A 58 8.74 14.01 8.89
CA GLN A 58 7.37 14.42 8.60
C GLN A 58 6.38 13.25 8.75
N LEU A 59 6.73 12.06 8.25
CA LEU A 59 5.88 10.87 8.37
C LEU A 59 5.68 10.45 9.84
N ARG A 60 6.74 10.48 10.67
CA ARG A 60 6.62 10.19 12.10
C ARG A 60 5.75 11.19 12.84
N GLN A 61 5.77 12.47 12.44
CA GLN A 61 4.89 13.48 13.03
C GLN A 61 3.41 13.16 12.76
N LEU A 62 3.09 12.71 11.54
CA LEU A 62 1.74 12.24 11.22
C LEU A 62 1.33 11.03 12.06
N ASP A 63 2.23 10.06 12.26
CA ASP A 63 1.94 8.88 13.10
C ASP A 63 1.63 9.28 14.55
N VAL A 64 2.39 10.21 15.12
CA VAL A 64 2.17 10.72 16.49
C VAL A 64 0.85 11.49 16.59
N GLU A 65 0.52 12.29 15.59
CA GLU A 65 -0.73 13.04 15.56
C GLU A 65 -1.94 12.11 15.41
N GLU A 66 -1.87 11.10 14.54
CA GLU A 66 -2.88 10.04 14.43
C GLU A 66 -3.05 9.28 15.76
N GLN A 67 -1.96 8.98 16.48
CA GLN A 67 -2.02 8.32 17.79
C GLN A 67 -2.64 9.22 18.86
N ASN A 68 -2.30 10.50 18.90
CA ASN A 68 -2.87 11.46 19.85
C ASN A 68 -4.38 11.63 19.63
N GLU A 69 -4.83 11.72 18.38
CA GLU A 69 -6.26 11.81 18.04
C GLU A 69 -7.02 10.53 18.42
N ARG A 70 -6.42 9.34 18.20
CA ARG A 70 -6.99 8.05 18.69
C ARG A 70 -7.07 7.97 20.21
N SER A 71 -6.12 8.59 20.91
CA SER A 71 -6.09 8.60 22.38
C SER A 71 -7.17 9.51 22.99
N LYS A 72 -7.57 10.58 22.27
CA LYS A 72 -8.68 11.46 22.67
C LYS A 72 -10.05 10.83 22.45
N HIS A 73 -10.17 9.97 21.43
CA HIS A 73 -11.40 9.24 21.10
C HIS A 73 -11.11 7.74 21.04
N PRO A 74 -10.93 7.05 22.20
CA PRO A 74 -10.72 5.62 22.23
C PRO A 74 -11.93 4.89 21.65
N LEU A 75 -11.82 4.52 20.37
CA LEU A 75 -12.65 3.49 19.77
C LEU A 75 -12.35 2.18 20.51
N PRO A 76 -13.36 1.33 20.78
CA PRO A 76 -13.11 0.02 21.36
C PRO A 76 -12.07 -0.69 20.50
N GLU A 77 -10.98 -1.09 21.14
CA GLU A 77 -9.81 -1.70 20.53
C GLU A 77 -10.22 -2.99 19.82
N GLN A 78 -10.66 -2.89 18.57
CA GLN A 78 -10.70 -4.03 17.69
C GLN A 78 -9.25 -4.37 17.42
N GLN A 79 -8.77 -5.32 18.23
CA GLN A 79 -7.53 -6.05 18.09
C GLN A 79 -7.45 -6.59 16.66
N LEU A 80 -7.04 -5.74 15.71
CA LEU A 80 -6.66 -6.12 14.37
C LEU A 80 -5.31 -6.81 14.53
N LYS A 81 -5.34 -8.03 15.08
CA LYS A 81 -4.26 -8.99 14.90
C LYS A 81 -3.99 -8.98 13.40
N SER A 82 -2.77 -8.63 13.02
CA SER A 82 -2.27 -8.89 11.69
C SER A 82 -2.52 -10.37 11.43
N VAL A 83 -3.57 -10.66 10.68
CA VAL A 83 -3.69 -11.95 10.02
C VAL A 83 -2.53 -11.93 9.04
N GLU A 84 -1.46 -12.62 9.41
CA GLU A 84 -0.39 -12.92 8.47
C GLU A 84 -1.03 -13.78 7.39
N ILE A 85 -1.49 -13.11 6.32
CA ILE A 85 -1.89 -13.79 5.10
C ILE A 85 -0.58 -14.38 4.58
N PRO A 86 -0.40 -15.72 4.56
CA PRO A 86 0.76 -16.30 3.92
C PRO A 86 0.54 -16.07 2.44
N PHE A 87 1.09 -14.97 1.93
CA PHE A 87 1.11 -14.68 0.51
C PHE A 87 2.07 -15.67 -0.14
N LEU A 88 1.55 -16.86 -0.43
CA LEU A 88 2.11 -17.75 -1.44
C LEU A 88 1.93 -17.05 -2.79
N ALA A 89 2.73 -16.02 -3.03
CA ALA A 89 2.98 -15.55 -4.38
C ALA A 89 3.74 -16.68 -5.07
N PRO A 90 3.16 -17.39 -6.05
CA PRO A 90 4.02 -18.09 -6.98
C PRO A 90 4.92 -17.01 -7.62
N LYS A 91 6.24 -17.22 -7.55
CA LYS A 91 7.23 -16.35 -8.18
C LYS A 91 7.12 -16.50 -9.70
N PHE A 92 6.09 -15.94 -10.29
CA PHE A 92 6.00 -15.80 -11.73
C PHE A 92 6.68 -14.49 -12.14
N PRO A 93 7.60 -14.51 -13.12
CA PRO A 93 8.26 -13.31 -13.59
C PRO A 93 7.21 -12.35 -14.18
N ILE A 94 7.12 -11.17 -13.57
CA ILE A 94 6.11 -10.12 -13.82
C ILE A 94 6.07 -9.70 -15.30
N GLU A 95 7.19 -9.84 -16.02
CA GLU A 95 7.28 -9.56 -17.46
C GLU A 95 6.32 -10.40 -18.31
N SER A 96 6.06 -11.65 -17.89
CA SER A 96 5.22 -12.56 -18.66
C SER A 96 3.72 -12.23 -18.59
N ILE A 97 3.26 -11.63 -17.48
CA ILE A 97 1.85 -11.27 -17.28
C ILE A 97 1.43 -10.11 -18.19
N VAL A 98 2.32 -9.11 -18.35
CA VAL A 98 2.07 -7.95 -19.21
C VAL A 98 1.92 -8.37 -20.67
N ILE A 99 2.75 -9.30 -21.14
CA ILE A 99 2.74 -9.71 -22.56
C ILE A 99 1.44 -10.47 -22.91
N ILE A 100 0.91 -11.30 -22.01
CA ILE A 100 -0.33 -12.06 -22.25
C ILE A 100 -1.56 -11.14 -22.27
N ALA A 101 -1.61 -10.14 -21.37
CA ALA A 101 -2.73 -9.19 -21.31
C ALA A 101 -2.80 -8.27 -22.54
N PHE A 102 -1.66 -7.95 -23.16
CA PHE A 102 -1.60 -7.03 -24.30
C PHE A 102 -1.77 -7.71 -25.66
N THR A 103 -1.46 -9.02 -25.78
CA THR A 103 -1.43 -9.70 -27.09
C THR A 103 -2.76 -10.36 -27.49
N SER A 104 -3.69 -10.60 -26.56
CA SER A 104 -5.01 -11.10 -26.93
C SER A 104 -6.09 -10.77 -25.90
N PRO A 105 -7.02 -9.84 -26.19
CA PRO A 105 -8.17 -9.60 -25.32
C PRO A 105 -9.14 -10.80 -25.26
N HIS A 106 -8.95 -11.81 -26.12
CA HIS A 106 -9.78 -13.01 -26.15
C HIS A 106 -9.39 -14.05 -25.08
N ILE A 107 -8.15 -14.04 -24.55
CA ILE A 107 -7.74 -15.01 -23.51
C ILE A 107 -8.37 -14.67 -22.15
N ILE A 108 -8.70 -13.40 -21.88
CA ILE A 108 -9.38 -12.96 -20.64
C ILE A 108 -10.75 -13.66 -20.47
N ARG A 109 -11.40 -14.05 -21.58
CA ARG A 109 -12.68 -14.78 -21.56
C ARG A 109 -12.57 -16.26 -21.15
N PHE A 110 -11.37 -16.83 -21.15
CA PHE A 110 -11.13 -18.22 -20.73
C PHE A 110 -10.69 -18.34 -19.28
N MET A 111 -10.53 -17.22 -18.56
CA MET A 111 -10.29 -17.25 -17.13
C MET A 111 -11.61 -17.56 -16.43
N ASP A 112 -11.85 -18.86 -16.21
CA ASP A 112 -12.98 -19.38 -15.44
C ASP A 112 -13.09 -18.60 -14.12
N PRO A 113 -14.23 -17.93 -13.85
CA PRO A 113 -14.45 -17.21 -12.59
C PRO A 113 -14.22 -18.09 -11.36
N ASN A 114 -14.34 -19.41 -11.49
CA ASN A 114 -14.11 -20.37 -10.43
C ASN A 114 -12.63 -20.53 -10.04
N LEU A 115 -11.67 -20.12 -10.88
CA LEU A 115 -10.25 -20.18 -10.55
C LEU A 115 -9.84 -19.09 -9.54
N LEU A 116 -10.55 -17.96 -9.52
CA LEU A 116 -10.33 -16.86 -8.56
C LEU A 116 -11.06 -17.06 -7.23
N TYR A 117 -12.04 -17.97 -7.16
CA TYR A 117 -12.82 -18.30 -5.96
C TYR A 117 -12.59 -19.72 -5.44
N GLY A 118 -11.57 -20.41 -5.95
CA GLY A 118 -11.19 -21.75 -5.51
C GLY A 118 -10.49 -21.74 -4.15
N PHE A 119 -11.23 -21.54 -3.05
CA PHE A 119 -10.77 -21.98 -1.74
C PHE A 119 -10.59 -23.50 -1.81
N GLN A 120 -9.35 -23.97 -1.92
CA GLN A 120 -9.06 -25.40 -1.75
C GLN A 120 -9.42 -25.77 -0.32
N TYR A 121 -10.62 -26.32 -0.16
CA TYR A 121 -11.04 -27.02 1.04
C TYR A 121 -10.09 -28.22 1.21
N PHE A 122 -9.02 -28.05 1.98
CA PHE A 122 -8.25 -29.18 2.46
C PHE A 122 -9.17 -29.98 3.39
N LYS A 123 -9.83 -31.00 2.84
CA LYS A 123 -10.52 -32.04 3.61
C LYS A 123 -9.48 -32.91 4.32
N LYS A 124 -8.70 -32.32 5.22
CA LYS A 124 -7.98 -33.10 6.23
C LYS A 124 -9.01 -33.37 7.32
N LYS A 125 -9.58 -34.58 7.34
CA LYS A 125 -10.42 -35.03 8.45
C LYS A 125 -9.58 -34.90 9.73
N PHE A 126 -9.90 -33.89 10.53
CA PHE A 126 -9.29 -33.70 11.83
C PHE A 126 -9.88 -34.76 12.76
N HIS A 127 -9.06 -35.73 13.17
CA HIS A 127 -9.42 -36.65 14.24
C HIS A 127 -8.66 -36.19 15.49
N PRO A 128 -9.32 -36.01 16.64
CA PRO A 128 -8.62 -35.71 17.88
C PRO A 128 -7.73 -36.91 18.28
N PRO A 129 -6.62 -36.67 19.00
CA PRO A 129 -5.77 -37.75 19.49
C PRO A 129 -6.56 -38.61 20.50
N THR A 130 -6.65 -39.90 20.24
CA THR A 130 -7.11 -40.88 21.23
C THR A 130 -5.89 -41.35 22.02
N TYR A 131 -5.90 -41.07 23.33
CA TYR A 131 -5.01 -41.71 24.30
C TYR A 131 -5.44 -43.16 24.52
#